data_AF-A0A3U1AHG7-F1
#
_entry.id   AF-A0A3U1AHG7-F1
#
_cell.length_a   1.000
_cell.length_b   1.000
_cell.length_c   1.000
_cell.angle_alpha   90.00
_cell.angle_beta   90.00
_cell.angle_gamma   90.00
#
_symmetry.space_group_name_H-M   'P 1'
#
loop_
_entity.id
_entity.type
_entity.pdbx_description
1 polymer ?
#
loop_
_entity_poly.entity_id
_entity_poly.type
_entity_poly.pdbx_seq_one_letter_code
_entity_poly.pdbx_strand_id
1 'polypeptide(L)'
;MKNKTKYRLLHVKLLDVLLSCSVVLVSFYYSFASLFGVFNPIMWLAASIADFLTEKKGSFPQTIHAYSAWWDRLEFSFPEIIQFFMAGFFLCVIVYATFHATVMIAGYVSELIERNYIKYIFGARFLRLYEKIEKRKGKAIARQQNKTSEKDNLNNATYEHYTKWKTYYKSDLSFDEWKVKVMNINLVDNKGGK
;
A
#
# COMPACT_ATOMS: atom_id res chain seq x y z
N MET A 1 -29.15 -16.83 -21.33
CA MET A 1 -28.49 -15.52 -21.06
C MET A 1 -27.49 -15.54 -19.89
N LYS A 2 -27.79 -16.15 -18.72
CA LYS A 2 -26.90 -16.18 -17.55
C LYS A 2 -25.48 -16.72 -17.83
N ASN A 3 -25.33 -17.78 -18.62
CA ASN A 3 -24.01 -18.40 -18.89
C ASN A 3 -23.09 -17.51 -19.75
N LYS A 4 -23.64 -16.78 -20.74
CA LYS A 4 -22.85 -15.84 -21.56
C LYS A 4 -22.27 -14.70 -20.73
N THR A 5 -23.04 -14.15 -19.79
CA THR A 5 -22.55 -13.09 -18.90
C THR A 5 -21.50 -13.60 -17.90
N LYS A 6 -21.70 -14.81 -17.34
CA LYS A 6 -20.70 -15.45 -16.47
C LYS A 6 -19.37 -15.66 -17.19
N TYR A 7 -19.40 -16.17 -18.43
CA TYR A 7 -18.19 -16.36 -19.23
C TYR A 7 -17.45 -15.04 -19.50
N ARG A 8 -18.17 -13.98 -19.90
CA ARG A 8 -17.57 -12.65 -20.12
C ARG A 8 -16.93 -12.11 -18.84
N LEU A 9 -17.57 -12.28 -17.69
CA LEU A 9 -17.02 -11.86 -16.40
C LEU A 9 -15.79 -12.66 -16.01
N LEU A 10 -15.78 -13.98 -16.25
CA LEU A 10 -14.62 -14.83 -16.01
C LEU A 10 -13.44 -14.42 -16.90
N HIS A 11 -13.70 -14.10 -18.17
CA HIS A 11 -12.68 -13.63 -19.11
C HIS A 11 -12.03 -12.33 -18.62
N VAL A 12 -12.85 -11.35 -18.20
CA VAL A 12 -12.33 -10.09 -17.64
C VAL A 12 -11.53 -10.33 -16.35
N LYS A 13 -11.99 -11.21 -15.46
CA LYS A 13 -11.23 -11.56 -14.25
C LYS A 13 -9.88 -12.20 -14.57
N LEU A 14 -9.81 -13.05 -15.59
CA LEU A 14 -8.54 -13.66 -15.98
C LEU A 14 -7.58 -12.59 -16.52
N LEU A 15 -8.09 -11.66 -17.33
CA LEU A 15 -7.32 -10.53 -17.81
C LEU A 15 -6.80 -9.66 -16.65
N ASP A 16 -7.65 -9.33 -15.70
CA ASP A 16 -7.30 -8.56 -14.50
C ASP A 16 -6.17 -9.24 -13.68
N VAL A 17 -6.26 -10.56 -13.48
CA VAL A 17 -5.19 -11.33 -12.83
C VAL A 17 -3.88 -11.26 -13.61
N LEU A 18 -3.92 -11.43 -14.93
CA LEU A 18 -2.72 -11.38 -15.78
C LEU A 18 -2.08 -10.00 -15.78
N LEU A 19 -2.89 -8.95 -15.88
CA LEU A 19 -2.41 -7.58 -15.81
C LEU A 19 -1.84 -7.25 -14.42
N SER A 20 -2.52 -7.67 -13.35
CA SER A 20 -2.01 -7.52 -11.97
C SER A 20 -0.66 -8.22 -11.77
N CYS A 21 -0.50 -9.45 -12.26
CA CYS A 21 0.80 -10.14 -12.23
C CYS A 21 1.86 -9.38 -13.02
N SER A 22 1.50 -8.82 -14.18
CA SER A 22 2.41 -8.04 -15.02
C SER A 22 2.84 -6.76 -14.31
N VAL A 23 1.93 -6.04 -13.66
CA VAL A 23 2.22 -4.84 -12.86
C VAL A 23 3.25 -5.16 -11.77
N VAL A 24 3.03 -6.25 -11.03
CA VAL A 24 3.95 -6.67 -9.96
C VAL A 24 5.33 -7.01 -10.53
N LEU A 25 5.39 -7.80 -11.60
CA LEU A 25 6.65 -8.20 -12.23
C LEU A 25 7.43 -7.01 -12.80
N VAL A 26 6.75 -6.10 -13.52
CA VAL A 26 7.36 -4.88 -14.06
C VAL A 26 7.87 -3.98 -12.93
N SER A 27 7.10 -3.88 -11.84
CA SER A 27 7.49 -3.07 -10.68
C SER A 27 8.73 -3.64 -9.98
N PHE A 28 8.78 -4.96 -9.75
CA PHE A 28 9.98 -5.60 -9.22
C PHE A 28 11.17 -5.43 -10.16
N TYR A 29 10.97 -5.70 -11.45
CA TYR A 29 12.01 -5.58 -12.46
C TYR A 29 12.61 -4.17 -12.45
N TYR A 30 11.80 -3.12 -12.55
CA TYR A 30 12.31 -1.74 -12.57
C TYR A 30 12.96 -1.33 -11.26
N SER A 31 12.40 -1.73 -10.11
CA SER A 31 13.00 -1.41 -8.81
C SER A 31 14.39 -2.01 -8.65
N PHE A 32 14.59 -3.27 -9.03
CA PHE A 32 15.90 -3.92 -8.96
C PHE A 32 16.83 -3.48 -10.10
N ALA A 33 16.33 -3.38 -11.32
CA ALA A 33 17.13 -2.92 -12.47
C ALA A 33 17.70 -1.51 -12.24
N SER A 34 16.99 -0.67 -11.49
CA SER A 34 17.48 0.66 -11.11
C SER A 34 18.77 0.63 -10.29
N LEU A 35 19.00 -0.44 -9.49
CA LEU A 35 20.26 -0.66 -8.76
C LEU A 35 21.43 -0.92 -9.71
N PHE A 36 21.16 -1.45 -10.89
CA PHE A 36 22.18 -1.79 -11.89
C PHE A 36 22.39 -0.69 -12.94
N GLY A 37 21.83 0.50 -12.74
CA GLY A 37 22.07 1.65 -13.60
C GLY A 37 20.97 1.92 -14.64
N VAL A 38 19.84 1.20 -14.58
CA VAL A 38 18.64 1.60 -15.31
C VAL A 38 18.09 2.89 -14.70
N PHE A 39 17.52 3.75 -15.54
CA PHE A 39 16.93 5.02 -15.13
C PHE A 39 15.96 4.85 -13.94
N ASN A 40 16.16 5.67 -12.91
CA ASN A 40 15.30 5.69 -11.73
C ASN A 40 14.58 7.05 -11.65
N PRO A 41 13.24 7.09 -11.83
CA PRO A 41 12.50 8.34 -11.81
C PRO A 41 12.54 9.04 -10.45
N ILE A 42 12.65 8.29 -9.35
CA ILE A 42 12.74 8.84 -7.99
C ILE A 42 14.08 9.53 -7.78
N MET A 43 15.19 8.90 -8.20
CA MET A 43 16.52 9.53 -8.13
C MET A 43 16.60 10.77 -9.02
N TRP A 44 16.00 10.73 -10.21
CA TRP A 44 15.95 11.89 -11.08
C TRP A 44 15.15 13.05 -10.47
N LEU A 45 14.01 12.77 -9.83
CA LEU A 45 13.21 13.77 -9.12
C LEU A 45 13.96 14.33 -7.90
N ALA A 46 14.57 13.45 -7.10
CA ALA A 46 15.38 13.87 -5.95
C ALA A 46 16.53 14.78 -6.38
N ALA A 47 17.22 14.44 -7.47
CA ALA A 47 18.27 15.27 -8.04
C ALA A 47 17.74 16.62 -8.55
N SER A 48 16.58 16.64 -9.21
CA SER A 48 15.96 17.87 -9.69
C SER A 48 15.57 18.81 -8.54
N ILE A 49 15.06 18.27 -7.43
CA ILE A 49 14.73 19.04 -6.23
C ILE A 49 16.00 19.57 -5.57
N ALA A 50 17.05 18.74 -5.46
CA ALA A 50 18.32 19.16 -4.87
C ALA A 50 18.98 20.27 -5.70
N ASP A 51 19.00 20.15 -7.02
CA ASP A 51 19.55 21.16 -7.93
C ASP A 51 18.75 22.48 -7.83
N PHE A 52 17.43 22.39 -7.63
CA PHE A 52 16.59 23.57 -7.40
C PHE A 52 16.90 24.23 -6.06
N LEU A 53 17.04 23.46 -4.98
CA LEU A 53 17.29 23.98 -3.63
C LEU A 53 18.71 24.51 -3.43
N THR A 54 19.69 23.93 -4.11
CA THR A 54 21.10 24.31 -3.97
C THR A 54 21.56 25.30 -5.04
N GLU A 55 20.69 25.60 -6.02
CA GLU A 55 21.00 26.38 -7.23
C GLU A 55 22.21 25.85 -8.03
N LYS A 56 22.62 24.60 -7.78
CA LYS A 56 23.79 23.96 -8.40
C LYS A 56 23.37 22.69 -9.11
N LYS A 57 23.56 22.65 -10.42
CA LYS A 57 23.31 21.44 -11.22
C LYS A 57 24.27 20.32 -10.83
N GLY A 58 23.74 19.10 -10.69
CA GLY A 58 24.51 17.92 -10.31
C GLY A 58 24.92 17.90 -8.84
N SER A 59 24.21 18.65 -7.99
CA SER A 59 24.40 18.64 -6.54
C SER A 59 24.10 17.27 -5.92
N PHE A 60 23.23 16.50 -6.56
CA PHE A 60 22.77 15.19 -6.12
C PHE A 60 22.78 14.17 -7.27
N PRO A 61 23.14 12.90 -7.00
CA PRO A 61 23.27 11.85 -8.01
C PRO A 61 21.92 11.48 -8.63
N GLN A 62 21.91 11.30 -9.96
CA GLN A 62 20.73 10.84 -10.70
C GLN A 62 20.65 9.32 -10.85
N THR A 63 21.74 8.61 -10.55
CA THR A 63 21.84 7.16 -10.65
C THR A 63 22.44 6.59 -9.38
N ILE A 64 22.16 5.31 -9.12
CA ILE A 64 22.69 4.61 -7.95
C ILE A 64 24.21 4.42 -8.04
N HIS A 65 24.76 4.26 -9.25
CA HIS A 65 26.21 4.22 -9.46
C HIS A 65 26.88 5.58 -9.18
N ALA A 66 26.22 6.69 -9.50
CA ALA A 66 26.71 8.00 -9.12
C ALA A 66 26.54 8.29 -7.62
N TYR A 67 25.62 7.59 -6.95
CA TYR A 67 25.35 7.77 -5.54
C TYR A 67 26.50 7.30 -4.65
N SER A 68 27.14 6.17 -4.93
CA SER A 68 28.32 5.75 -4.15
C SER A 68 29.43 6.80 -4.22
N ALA A 69 29.78 7.25 -5.44
CA ALA A 69 30.81 8.27 -5.64
C ALA A 69 30.43 9.65 -5.08
N TRP A 70 29.13 9.94 -4.92
CA TRP A 70 28.67 11.15 -4.23
C TRP A 70 28.74 10.99 -2.71
N TRP A 71 28.36 9.83 -2.20
CA TRP A 71 28.39 9.47 -0.79
C TRP A 71 29.82 9.50 -0.23
N ASP A 72 30.78 8.93 -0.96
CA ASP A 72 32.20 8.90 -0.58
C ASP A 72 32.84 10.30 -0.52
N ARG A 73 32.25 11.29 -1.19
CA ARG A 73 32.70 12.69 -1.16
C ARG A 73 32.19 13.46 0.06
N LEU A 74 31.22 12.92 0.79
CA LEU A 74 30.67 13.57 1.97
C LEU A 74 31.55 13.23 3.17
N GLU A 75 32.27 14.24 3.68
CA GLU A 75 33.03 14.11 4.91
C GLU A 75 32.07 14.11 6.11
N PHE A 76 31.75 12.93 6.61
CA PHE A 76 30.92 12.74 7.80
C PHE A 76 31.79 12.54 9.05
N SER A 77 31.45 13.22 10.15
CA SER A 77 32.10 13.03 11.45
C SER A 77 31.69 11.73 12.18
N PHE A 78 30.87 10.87 11.55
CA PHE A 78 30.31 9.67 12.17
C PHE A 78 31.21 8.43 12.01
N PRO A 79 31.14 7.45 12.91
CA PRO A 79 31.79 6.13 12.72
C PRO A 79 31.38 5.45 11.41
N GLU A 80 32.31 4.74 10.76
CA GLU A 80 32.11 4.07 9.46
C GLU A 80 30.90 3.11 9.45
N ILE A 81 30.68 2.38 10.55
CA ILE A 81 29.52 1.48 10.69
C ILE A 81 28.20 2.24 10.54
N ILE A 82 28.09 3.43 11.12
CA ILE A 82 26.87 4.25 11.02
C ILE A 82 26.69 4.76 9.59
N GLN A 83 27.79 5.14 8.92
CA GLN A 83 27.74 5.57 7.52
C GLN A 83 27.28 4.43 6.59
N PHE A 84 27.74 3.20 6.82
CA PHE A 84 27.29 2.02 6.07
C PHE A 84 25.78 1.77 6.22
N PHE A 85 25.26 1.86 7.46
CA PHE A 85 23.82 1.71 7.70
C PHE A 85 23.00 2.83 7.03
N MET A 86 23.48 4.07 7.05
CA MET A 86 22.79 5.19 6.39
C MET A 86 22.73 5.02 4.87
N ALA A 87 23.84 4.62 4.23
CA ALA A 87 23.88 4.33 2.80
C ALA A 87 22.96 3.16 2.43
N GLY A 88 22.97 2.08 3.21
CA GLY A 88 22.09 0.93 3.02
C GLY A 88 20.62 1.28 3.19
N PHE A 89 20.27 2.06 4.21
CA PHE A 89 18.91 2.54 4.44
C PHE A 89 18.41 3.41 3.30
N PHE A 90 19.25 4.32 2.80
CA PHE A 90 18.91 5.14 1.64
C PHE A 90 18.58 4.30 0.40
N LEU A 91 19.39 3.27 0.11
CA LEU A 91 19.11 2.34 -1.00
C LEU A 91 17.77 1.63 -0.83
N CYS A 92 17.45 1.15 0.39
CA CYS A 92 16.15 0.55 0.69
C CYS A 92 15.00 1.52 0.42
N VAL A 93 15.13 2.78 0.85
CA VAL A 93 14.12 3.84 0.61
C VAL A 93 13.92 4.08 -0.88
N ILE A 94 15.00 4.17 -1.67
CA ILE A 94 14.91 4.40 -3.11
C ILE A 94 14.24 3.21 -3.82
N VAL A 95 14.64 1.98 -3.50
CA VAL A 95 14.02 0.77 -4.08
C VAL A 95 12.53 0.70 -3.75
N TYR A 96 12.18 0.97 -2.48
CA TYR A 96 10.80 1.00 -2.02
C TYR A 96 9.98 2.09 -2.73
N ALA A 97 10.50 3.32 -2.80
CA ALA A 97 9.83 4.44 -3.45
C ALA A 97 9.65 4.18 -4.96
N THR A 98 10.66 3.62 -5.62
CA THR A 98 10.62 3.27 -7.04
C THR A 98 9.60 2.18 -7.31
N PHE A 99 9.51 1.18 -6.42
CA PHE A 99 8.51 0.12 -6.50
C PHE A 99 7.11 0.71 -6.41
N HIS A 100 6.85 1.54 -5.39
CA HIS A 100 5.55 2.17 -5.20
C HIS A 100 5.14 3.06 -6.39
N ALA A 101 6.06 3.88 -6.89
CA ALA A 101 5.79 4.71 -8.06
C ALA A 101 5.47 3.86 -9.30
N THR A 102 6.24 2.79 -9.53
CA THR A 102 6.04 1.90 -10.68
C THR A 102 4.72 1.14 -10.57
N VAL A 103 4.35 0.66 -9.38
CA VAL A 103 3.05 0.01 -9.14
C VAL A 103 1.90 0.96 -9.45
N MET A 104 1.98 2.22 -9.02
CA MET A 104 0.94 3.21 -9.28
C MET A 104 0.80 3.51 -10.78
N ILE A 105 1.91 3.74 -11.48
CA ILE A 105 1.91 4.05 -12.91
C ILE A 105 1.45 2.83 -13.73
N ALA A 106 2.05 1.67 -13.50
CA ALA A 106 1.71 0.44 -14.21
C ALA A 106 0.28 -0.01 -13.90
N GLY A 107 -0.20 0.19 -12.67
CA GLY A 107 -1.59 -0.03 -12.28
C GLY A 107 -2.55 0.87 -13.08
N TYR A 108 -2.25 2.15 -13.20
CA TYR A 108 -3.05 3.08 -14.02
C TYR A 108 -3.09 2.66 -15.50
N VAL A 109 -1.94 2.28 -16.06
CA VAL A 109 -1.85 1.78 -17.45
C VAL A 109 -2.63 0.48 -17.61
N SER A 110 -2.55 -0.43 -16.64
CA SER A 110 -3.31 -1.68 -16.59
C SER A 110 -4.82 -1.43 -16.64
N GLU A 111 -5.33 -0.52 -15.81
CA GLU A 111 -6.75 -0.15 -15.82
C GLU A 111 -7.21 0.40 -17.18
N LEU A 112 -6.37 1.23 -17.82
CA LEU A 112 -6.67 1.76 -19.16
C LEU A 112 -6.71 0.64 -20.22
N ILE A 113 -5.76 -0.30 -20.17
CA ILE A 113 -5.71 -1.46 -21.07
C ILE A 113 -6.95 -2.32 -20.86
N GLU A 114 -7.32 -2.64 -19.62
CA GLU A 114 -8.51 -3.43 -19.29
C GLU A 114 -9.78 -2.78 -19.84
N ARG A 115 -10.01 -1.48 -19.56
CA ARG A 115 -11.20 -0.76 -20.05
C ARG A 115 -11.30 -0.76 -21.57
N ASN A 116 -10.18 -0.48 -22.24
CA ASN A 116 -10.14 -0.46 -23.70
C ASN A 116 -10.36 -1.86 -24.29
N TYR A 117 -9.76 -2.89 -23.69
CA TYR A 117 -9.96 -4.28 -24.09
C TYR A 117 -11.42 -4.71 -23.94
N ILE A 118 -12.04 -4.43 -22.79
CA ILE A 118 -13.45 -4.75 -22.55
C ILE A 118 -14.35 -4.04 -23.55
N LYS A 119 -14.09 -2.75 -23.81
CA LYS A 119 -14.84 -1.96 -24.79
C LYS A 119 -14.74 -2.56 -26.20
N TYR A 120 -13.54 -2.98 -26.60
CA TYR A 120 -13.27 -3.54 -27.92
C TYR A 120 -13.92 -4.92 -28.10
N ILE A 121 -13.76 -5.84 -27.15
CA ILE A 121 -14.23 -7.23 -27.28
C ILE A 121 -15.71 -7.39 -26.95
N PHE A 122 -16.22 -6.71 -25.91
CA PHE A 122 -17.59 -6.91 -25.40
C PHE A 122 -18.51 -5.72 -25.63
N GLY A 123 -17.99 -4.60 -26.11
CA GLY A 123 -18.74 -3.39 -26.43
C GLY A 123 -18.99 -2.47 -25.23
N ALA A 124 -19.28 -1.20 -25.54
CA ALA A 124 -19.48 -0.14 -24.53
C ALA A 124 -20.64 -0.42 -23.54
N ARG A 125 -21.68 -1.14 -23.98
CA ARG A 125 -22.81 -1.51 -23.10
C ARG A 125 -22.38 -2.45 -21.98
N PHE A 126 -21.48 -3.40 -22.28
CA PHE A 126 -20.96 -4.31 -21.28
C PHE A 126 -19.98 -3.61 -20.34
N LEU A 127 -19.11 -2.73 -20.86
CA LEU A 127 -18.20 -1.92 -20.04
C LEU A 127 -18.95 -1.12 -18.96
N ARG A 128 -20.01 -0.38 -19.33
CA ARG A 128 -20.83 0.37 -18.35
C ARG A 128 -21.42 -0.52 -17.26
N LEU A 129 -21.82 -1.74 -17.61
CA LEU A 129 -22.37 -2.70 -16.66
C LEU A 129 -21.28 -3.25 -15.73
N TYR A 130 -20.10 -3.52 -16.28
CA TYR A 130 -18.91 -3.94 -15.53
C TYR A 130 -18.49 -2.88 -14.52
N GLU A 131 -18.28 -1.63 -14.94
CA GLU A 131 -17.92 -0.50 -14.06
C GLU A 131 -18.95 -0.30 -12.93
N LYS A 132 -20.25 -0.49 -13.22
CA LYS A 132 -21.30 -0.42 -12.20
C LYS A 132 -21.18 -1.54 -11.16
N ILE A 133 -20.81 -2.74 -11.57
CA ILE A 133 -20.58 -3.88 -10.67
C ILE A 133 -19.34 -3.62 -9.82
N GLU A 134 -18.27 -3.14 -10.44
CA GLU A 134 -17.01 -2.84 -9.77
C GLU A 134 -17.16 -1.73 -8.73
N LYS A 135 -17.82 -0.62 -9.09
CA LYS A 135 -18.16 0.46 -8.15
C LYS A 135 -18.98 -0.02 -6.96
N ARG A 136 -19.89 -0.98 -7.16
CA ARG A 136 -20.66 -1.60 -6.07
C ARG A 136 -19.79 -2.45 -5.15
N LYS A 137 -18.85 -3.22 -5.71
CA LYS A 137 -17.87 -3.98 -4.92
C LYS A 137 -16.99 -3.05 -4.10
N GLY A 138 -16.45 -1.99 -4.70
CA GLY A 138 -15.64 -0.99 -3.98
C GLY A 138 -16.39 -0.36 -2.81
N LYS A 139 -17.67 0.02 -3.01
CA LYS A 139 -18.52 0.52 -1.91
C LYS A 139 -18.76 -0.53 -0.81
N ALA A 140 -18.89 -1.80 -1.17
CA ALA A 140 -19.07 -2.86 -0.18
C ALA A 140 -17.80 -3.07 0.67
N ILE A 141 -16.63 -3.07 0.04
CA ILE A 141 -15.33 -3.17 0.72
C ILE A 141 -15.11 -1.98 1.65
N ALA A 142 -15.34 -0.75 1.17
CA ALA A 142 -15.21 0.45 1.99
C ALA A 142 -16.15 0.44 3.21
N ARG A 143 -17.40 -0.01 3.04
CA ARG A 143 -18.34 -0.19 4.16
C ARG A 143 -17.86 -1.24 5.16
N GLN A 144 -17.22 -2.30 4.69
CA GLN A 144 -16.69 -3.35 5.55
C GLN A 144 -15.49 -2.84 6.35
N GLN A 145 -14.59 -2.07 5.73
CA GLN A 145 -13.48 -1.40 6.42
C GLN A 145 -13.98 -0.41 7.47
N ASN A 146 -14.99 0.39 7.16
CA ASN A 146 -15.59 1.32 8.14
C ASN A 146 -16.18 0.59 9.34
N LYS A 147 -16.87 -0.54 9.14
CA LYS A 147 -17.41 -1.34 10.26
C LYS A 147 -16.31 -1.90 11.15
N THR A 148 -15.19 -2.33 10.58
CA THR A 148 -14.04 -2.77 11.37
C THR A 148 -13.45 -1.60 12.17
N SER A 149 -13.27 -0.44 11.54
CA SER A 149 -12.80 0.77 12.21
C SER A 149 -13.72 1.23 13.34
N GLU A 150 -15.05 1.19 13.14
CA GLU A 150 -16.03 1.50 14.19
C GLU A 150 -15.92 0.53 15.38
N LYS A 151 -15.71 -0.77 15.12
CA LYS A 151 -15.50 -1.77 16.16
C LYS A 151 -14.20 -1.51 16.94
N ASP A 152 -13.13 -1.15 16.25
CA ASP A 152 -11.83 -0.85 16.86
C ASP A 152 -11.90 0.44 17.70
N ASN A 153 -12.59 1.47 17.20
CA ASN A 153 -12.85 2.70 17.94
C ASN A 153 -13.69 2.47 19.20
N LEU A 154 -14.72 1.63 19.10
CA LEU A 154 -15.55 1.26 20.25
C LEU A 154 -14.74 0.47 21.29
N ASN A 155 -13.88 -0.45 20.86
CA ASN A 155 -13.00 -1.19 21.75
C ASN A 155 -11.99 -0.27 22.45
N ASN A 156 -11.42 0.70 21.74
CA ASN A 156 -10.51 1.70 22.31
C ASN A 156 -11.23 2.58 23.34
N ALA A 157 -12.41 3.12 23.02
CA ALA A 157 -13.21 3.90 23.96
C ALA A 157 -13.61 3.08 25.21
N THR A 158 -13.93 1.80 25.01
CA THR A 158 -14.24 0.87 26.11
C THR A 158 -13.01 0.63 27.00
N TYR A 159 -11.82 0.52 26.41
CA TYR A 159 -10.57 0.38 27.15
C TYR A 159 -10.21 1.66 27.92
N GLU A 160 -10.40 2.83 27.32
CA GLU A 160 -10.22 4.12 28.02
C GLU A 160 -11.19 4.29 29.20
N HIS A 161 -12.43 3.83 29.06
CA HIS A 161 -13.38 3.84 30.18
C HIS A 161 -12.91 2.89 31.30
N TYR A 162 -12.42 1.70 30.93
CA TYR A 162 -11.83 0.76 31.88
C TYR A 162 -10.65 1.34 32.64
N THR A 163 -9.70 2.00 31.96
CA THR A 163 -8.51 2.55 32.64
C THR A 163 -8.90 3.61 33.66
N LYS A 164 -9.80 4.55 33.30
CA LYS A 164 -10.32 5.56 34.23
C LYS A 164 -11.07 4.94 35.41
N TRP A 165 -11.93 3.96 35.13
CA TRP A 165 -12.68 3.23 36.18
C TRP A 165 -11.72 2.48 37.12
N LYS A 166 -10.73 1.77 36.58
CA LYS A 166 -9.75 1.00 37.35
C LYS A 166 -8.94 1.90 38.28
N THR A 167 -8.49 3.05 37.78
CA THR A 167 -7.77 4.05 38.57
C THR A 167 -8.64 4.64 39.68
N TYR A 168 -9.90 4.97 39.38
CA TYR A 168 -10.82 5.57 40.35
C TYR A 168 -11.20 4.59 41.48
N TYR A 169 -11.54 3.35 41.13
CA TYR A 169 -11.97 2.32 42.09
C TYR A 169 -10.82 1.48 42.66
N LYS A 170 -9.57 1.73 42.25
CA LYS A 170 -8.37 0.96 42.63
C LYS A 170 -8.59 -0.55 42.51
N SER A 171 -9.22 -0.96 41.42
CA SER A 171 -9.62 -2.35 41.21
C SER A 171 -8.50 -3.17 40.58
N ASP A 172 -8.31 -4.41 41.03
CA ASP A 172 -7.36 -5.36 40.44
C ASP A 172 -7.95 -6.13 39.24
N LEU A 173 -9.22 -5.90 38.89
CA LEU A 173 -9.88 -6.59 37.78
C LEU A 173 -9.16 -6.36 36.46
N SER A 174 -8.99 -7.43 35.68
CA SER A 174 -8.53 -7.34 34.29
C SER A 174 -9.62 -6.74 33.39
N PHE A 175 -9.25 -6.27 32.20
CA PHE A 175 -10.18 -5.61 31.28
C PHE A 175 -11.35 -6.53 30.87
N ASP A 176 -11.10 -7.82 30.64
CA ASP A 176 -12.13 -8.77 30.23
C ASP A 176 -13.05 -9.15 31.40
N GLU A 177 -12.50 -9.31 32.61
CA GLU A 177 -13.33 -9.51 33.80
C GLU A 177 -14.18 -8.29 34.12
N TRP A 178 -13.64 -7.09 33.90
CA TRP A 178 -14.38 -5.84 34.07
C TRP A 178 -15.53 -5.70 33.08
N LYS A 179 -15.33 -6.06 31.80
CA LYS A 179 -16.43 -6.07 30.82
C LYS A 179 -17.57 -7.00 31.24
N VAL A 180 -17.25 -8.17 31.77
CA VAL A 180 -18.26 -9.14 32.21
C VAL A 180 -18.92 -8.70 33.51
N LYS A 181 -18.14 -8.30 34.54
CA LYS A 181 -18.64 -8.01 35.88
C LYS A 181 -19.25 -6.63 36.04
N VAL A 182 -18.75 -5.63 35.30
CA VAL A 182 -19.16 -4.22 35.45
C VAL A 182 -20.02 -3.76 34.28
N MET A 183 -19.61 -4.09 33.04
CA MET A 183 -20.40 -3.71 31.85
C MET A 183 -21.50 -4.75 31.51
N ASN A 184 -21.55 -5.89 32.20
CA ASN A 184 -22.46 -7.01 31.93
C ASN A 184 -22.47 -7.45 30.44
N ILE A 185 -21.32 -7.28 29.77
CA ILE A 185 -21.14 -7.74 28.41
C ILE A 185 -20.75 -9.21 28.52
N ASN A 186 -21.71 -10.11 28.35
CA ASN A 186 -21.41 -11.51 28.21
C ASN A 186 -20.46 -11.68 27.02
N LEU A 187 -19.27 -12.24 27.28
CA LEU A 187 -18.40 -12.77 26.23
C LEU A 187 -19.16 -13.95 25.61
N VAL A 188 -20.10 -13.67 24.71
CA VAL A 188 -20.73 -14.70 23.89
C VAL A 188 -19.60 -15.22 23.01
N ASP A 189 -19.03 -16.33 23.45
CA ASP A 189 -18.21 -17.21 22.66
C ASP A 189 -18.88 -17.38 21.31
N ASN A 190 -18.18 -16.94 20.26
CA ASN A 190 -18.46 -17.32 18.89
C ASN A 190 -18.03 -18.79 18.69
N LYS A 191 -18.57 -19.68 19.54
CA LYS A 191 -18.55 -21.13 19.39
C LYS A 191 -19.98 -21.61 19.16
N GLY A 192 -20.53 -21.26 18.00
CA GLY A 192 -21.52 -22.09 17.33
C GLY A 192 -20.89 -22.50 15.99
N GLY A 193 -20.69 -23.77 15.65
CA GLY A 193 -21.34 -24.97 16.16
C GLY A 193 -21.94 -25.70 14.96
N LYS A 194 -21.22 -26.75 14.53
CA LYS A 194 -21.53 -27.76 13.49
C LYS A 194 -21.44 -27.33 12.03
#